data_AF-A0A800MRC1-F1
#
_entry.id   AF-A0A800MRC1-F1
#
_cell.length_a   1.000
_cell.length_b   1.000
_cell.length_c   1.000
_cell.angle_alpha   90.00
_cell.angle_beta   90.00
_cell.angle_gamma   90.00
#
_symmetry.space_group_name_H-M   'P 1'
#
loop_
_entity.id
_entity.type
_entity.pdbx_description
1 polymer ?
#
loop_
_entity_poly.entity_id
_entity_poly.type
_entity_poly.pdbx_seq_one_letter_code
_entity_poly.pdbx_strand_id
1 'polypeptide(L)'
;MKKNLRKTFILVFCFVCVGCASIAQKKRFEAYNNSFLVGNYLEAASIELENKSNKKNNPSDLLITLQGGAALRYAKKYSDSTDIFDESEAIIKKHNEELLLKSAGSQVGSVLWNDTAMDYKASEYDGIMVNTYKGLNFWQQGDFDLARVEFNRALDRQRRAKERFAEEIAEYKKGIEEKEKKNKRANISANLNNPLLHKGIESNYSNLKDFRAYPDFINPFTTYISGLFFMSQGDYQKSSTLLKQSFGMVDHNEFVKNDFELIEYLANGGKNDKNYTWVIIENGLGPVKEEFRVDLPIGFLTNRVKYTGIALPKL
;
A
#
# COMPACT_ATOMS: atom_id res chain seq x y z
N MET A 1 42.79 21.77 20.56
CA MET A 1 41.85 22.36 19.57
C MET A 1 41.75 21.60 18.23
N LYS A 2 42.83 21.20 17.56
CA LYS A 2 42.78 20.50 16.25
C LYS A 2 41.98 19.17 16.23
N LYS A 3 41.93 18.42 17.33
CA LYS A 3 41.21 17.13 17.44
C LYS A 3 39.68 17.28 17.50
N ASN A 4 39.19 18.40 18.05
CA ASN A 4 37.74 18.69 18.13
C ASN A 4 37.23 19.25 16.80
N LEU A 5 38.03 20.07 16.11
CA LEU A 5 37.69 20.59 14.78
C LEU A 5 37.50 19.46 13.75
N ARG A 6 38.33 18.41 13.83
CA ARG A 6 38.26 17.23 12.95
C ARG A 6 37.02 16.37 13.23
N LYS A 7 36.56 16.29 14.48
CA LYS A 7 35.30 15.62 14.85
C LYS A 7 34.07 16.41 14.41
N THR A 8 34.10 17.74 14.53
CA THR A 8 33.02 18.61 14.03
C THR A 8 32.93 18.56 12.50
N PHE A 9 34.07 18.51 11.79
CA PHE A 9 34.09 18.39 10.33
C PHE A 9 33.53 17.04 9.84
N ILE A 10 33.83 15.94 10.52
CA ILE A 10 33.28 14.60 10.21
C ILE A 10 31.77 14.54 10.47
N LEU A 11 31.29 15.20 11.53
CA LEU A 11 29.87 15.24 11.87
C LEU A 11 29.06 16.10 10.89
N VAL A 12 29.62 17.23 10.44
CA VAL A 12 29.02 18.09 9.40
C VAL A 12 29.04 17.40 8.03
N PHE A 13 30.12 16.68 7.69
CA PHE A 13 30.21 15.94 6.42
C PHE A 13 29.19 14.78 6.33
N CYS A 14 28.96 14.05 7.44
CA CYS A 14 27.90 13.02 7.49
C CYS A 14 26.49 13.62 7.29
N PHE A 15 26.20 14.81 7.83
CA PHE A 15 24.90 15.46 7.64
C PHE A 15 24.67 15.94 6.20
N VAL A 16 25.71 16.38 5.49
CA VAL A 16 25.61 16.82 4.09
C VAL A 16 25.37 15.63 3.15
N CYS A 17 25.99 14.47 3.40
CA CYS A 17 25.80 13.28 2.56
C CYS A 17 24.39 12.66 2.67
N VAL A 18 23.77 12.69 3.84
CA VAL A 18 22.39 12.19 4.04
C VAL A 18 21.37 13.11 3.34
N GLY A 19 21.61 14.42 3.32
CA GLY A 19 20.76 15.37 2.60
C GLY A 19 20.78 15.18 1.08
N CYS A 20 21.92 14.81 0.49
CA CYS A 20 22.03 14.58 -0.96
C CYS A 20 21.26 13.34 -1.44
N ALA A 21 21.26 12.26 -0.65
CA ALA A 21 20.53 11.03 -1.01
C ALA A 21 19.00 11.26 -1.04
N SER A 22 18.48 11.96 -0.03
CA SER A 22 17.05 12.32 0.03
C SER A 22 16.62 13.23 -1.12
N ILE A 23 17.46 14.20 -1.50
CA ILE A 23 17.19 15.10 -2.64
C ILE A 23 17.22 14.33 -3.97
N ALA A 24 18.18 13.41 -4.15
CA ALA A 24 18.29 12.61 -5.37
C ALA A 24 17.06 11.70 -5.55
N GLN A 25 16.61 11.04 -4.48
CA GLN A 25 15.39 10.22 -4.49
C GLN A 25 14.15 11.04 -4.84
N LYS A 26 13.99 12.23 -4.24
CA LYS A 26 12.87 13.13 -4.54
C LYS A 26 12.86 13.56 -6.01
N LYS A 27 14.01 13.97 -6.55
CA LYS A 27 14.15 14.34 -7.97
C LYS A 27 13.83 13.17 -8.91
N ARG A 28 14.27 11.96 -8.58
CA ARG A 28 13.93 10.76 -9.35
C ARG A 28 12.43 10.52 -9.38
N PHE A 29 11.78 10.58 -8.22
CA PHE A 29 10.34 10.41 -8.08
C PHE A 29 9.54 11.46 -8.87
N GLU A 30 9.95 12.73 -8.82
CA GLU A 30 9.36 13.80 -9.64
C GLU A 30 9.55 13.56 -11.14
N ALA A 31 10.75 13.14 -11.56
CA ALA A 31 11.04 12.82 -12.96
C ALA A 31 10.18 11.65 -13.47
N TYR A 32 10.06 10.58 -12.68
CA TYR A 32 9.17 9.46 -12.97
C TYR A 32 7.73 9.93 -13.16
N ASN A 33 7.18 10.67 -12.18
CA ASN A 33 5.79 11.14 -12.21
C ASN A 33 5.52 12.04 -13.41
N ASN A 34 6.44 12.96 -13.74
CA ASN A 34 6.29 13.84 -14.89
C ASN A 34 6.22 13.05 -16.20
N SER A 35 7.10 12.07 -16.39
CA SER A 35 7.06 11.19 -17.57
C SER A 35 5.80 10.33 -17.61
N PHE A 36 5.38 9.79 -16.46
CA PHE A 36 4.20 8.94 -16.36
C PHE A 36 2.90 9.70 -16.68
N LEU A 37 2.73 10.91 -16.13
CA LEU A 37 1.53 11.74 -16.33
C LEU A 37 1.30 12.16 -17.77
N VAL A 38 2.37 12.39 -18.54
CA VAL A 38 2.26 12.77 -19.96
C VAL A 38 2.22 11.56 -20.90
N GLY A 39 2.16 10.33 -20.35
CA GLY A 39 2.08 9.10 -21.13
C GLY A 39 3.41 8.57 -21.66
N ASN A 40 4.55 9.14 -21.24
CA ASN A 40 5.89 8.69 -21.61
C ASN A 40 6.32 7.50 -20.74
N TYR A 41 5.58 6.40 -20.82
CA TYR A 41 5.73 5.27 -19.90
C TYR A 41 7.07 4.52 -20.02
N LEU A 42 7.65 4.43 -21.22
CA LEU A 42 8.98 3.82 -21.38
C LEU A 42 10.08 4.65 -20.72
N GLU A 43 9.98 5.97 -20.78
CA GLU A 43 10.90 6.89 -20.09
C GLU A 43 10.69 6.84 -18.58
N ALA A 44 9.44 6.77 -18.12
CA ALA A 44 9.16 6.56 -16.69
C ALA A 44 9.79 5.23 -16.21
N ALA A 45 9.69 4.16 -17.00
CA ALA A 45 10.32 2.88 -16.67
C ALA A 45 11.86 2.97 -16.63
N SER A 46 12.50 3.63 -17.60
CA SER A 46 13.97 3.77 -17.62
C SER A 46 14.48 4.56 -16.41
N ILE A 47 13.82 5.68 -16.05
CA ILE A 47 14.18 6.50 -14.88
C ILE A 47 14.28 5.66 -13.60
N GLU A 48 13.37 4.72 -13.38
CA GLU A 48 13.44 3.83 -12.21
C GLU A 48 14.44 2.69 -12.42
N LEU A 49 14.34 1.95 -13.53
CA LEU A 49 15.09 0.72 -13.73
C LEU A 49 16.60 0.93 -13.95
N GLU A 50 17.03 2.09 -14.46
CA GLU A 50 18.45 2.47 -14.53
C GLU A 50 19.08 2.72 -13.16
N ASN A 51 18.26 3.08 -12.16
CA ASN A 51 18.68 3.30 -10.78
C ASN A 51 18.56 2.04 -9.91
N LYS A 52 18.13 0.92 -10.49
CA LYS A 52 18.03 -0.37 -9.82
C LYS A 52 19.42 -0.89 -9.46
N SER A 53 19.55 -1.52 -8.30
CA SER A 53 20.83 -2.08 -7.88
C SER A 53 21.22 -3.30 -8.73
N ASN A 54 22.52 -3.54 -8.86
CA ASN A 54 23.05 -4.73 -9.53
C ASN A 54 22.78 -6.03 -8.76
N LYS A 55 22.27 -5.95 -7.52
CA LYS A 55 21.99 -7.10 -6.68
C LYS A 55 20.56 -7.57 -6.93
N LYS A 56 20.43 -8.81 -7.38
CA LYS A 56 19.12 -9.46 -7.58
C LYS A 56 18.28 -9.41 -6.29
N ASN A 57 17.02 -8.98 -6.42
CA ASN A 57 16.04 -8.93 -5.34
C ASN A 57 16.54 -8.11 -4.13
N ASN A 58 17.17 -6.96 -4.38
CA ASN A 58 17.62 -6.09 -3.30
C ASN A 58 16.41 -5.44 -2.59
N PRO A 59 16.29 -5.58 -1.25
CA PRO A 59 15.25 -4.92 -0.45
C PRO A 59 15.01 -3.44 -0.74
N SER A 60 16.07 -2.67 -1.02
CA SER A 60 15.97 -1.23 -1.33
C SER A 60 15.26 -0.93 -2.64
N ASP A 61 15.20 -1.91 -3.54
CA ASP A 61 14.72 -1.70 -4.91
C ASP A 61 13.21 -1.90 -5.03
N LEU A 62 12.49 -2.18 -3.94
CA LEU A 62 11.06 -2.50 -4.01
C LEU A 62 10.25 -1.41 -4.72
N LEU A 63 10.43 -0.14 -4.35
CA LEU A 63 9.68 0.94 -4.99
C LEU A 63 10.07 1.10 -6.47
N ILE A 64 11.37 0.94 -6.77
CA ILE A 64 11.91 0.97 -8.14
C ILE A 64 11.23 -0.12 -8.99
N THR A 65 11.14 -1.35 -8.49
CA THR A 65 10.53 -2.45 -9.24
C THR A 65 9.02 -2.31 -9.35
N LEU A 66 8.32 -1.82 -8.32
CA LEU A 66 6.89 -1.54 -8.40
C LEU A 66 6.57 -0.49 -9.47
N GLN A 67 7.28 0.65 -9.45
CA GLN A 67 7.07 1.76 -10.40
C GLN A 67 7.49 1.40 -11.83
N GLY A 68 8.64 0.72 -11.98
CA GLY A 68 9.13 0.25 -13.27
C GLY A 68 8.20 -0.79 -13.90
N GLY A 69 7.75 -1.78 -13.12
CA GLY A 69 6.79 -2.80 -13.58
C GLY A 69 5.46 -2.19 -14.01
N ALA A 70 4.94 -1.22 -13.25
CA ALA A 70 3.73 -0.48 -13.62
C ALA A 70 3.93 0.33 -14.91
N ALA A 71 5.01 1.11 -15.01
CA ALA A 71 5.29 1.88 -16.22
C ALA A 71 5.42 0.99 -17.47
N LEU A 72 6.12 -0.15 -17.39
CA LEU A 72 6.20 -1.13 -18.49
C LEU A 72 4.82 -1.69 -18.87
N ARG A 73 3.95 -1.96 -17.89
CA ARG A 73 2.57 -2.38 -18.13
C ARG A 73 1.81 -1.34 -18.96
N TYR A 74 1.85 -0.07 -18.56
CA TYR A 74 1.19 1.03 -19.28
C TYR A 74 1.80 1.25 -20.67
N ALA A 75 3.09 0.97 -20.84
CA ALA A 75 3.76 0.91 -22.14
C ALA A 75 3.41 -0.33 -22.99
N LYS A 76 2.50 -1.19 -22.52
CA LYS A 76 2.10 -2.48 -23.13
C LYS A 76 3.25 -3.47 -23.30
N LYS A 77 4.31 -3.33 -22.49
CA LYS A 77 5.43 -4.27 -22.38
C LYS A 77 5.12 -5.32 -21.31
N TYR A 78 4.09 -6.12 -21.56
CA TYR A 78 3.51 -7.01 -20.55
C TYR A 78 4.48 -8.07 -20.03
N SER A 79 5.30 -8.68 -20.90
CA SER A 79 6.32 -9.65 -20.49
C SER A 79 7.36 -9.01 -19.57
N ASP A 80 7.97 -7.90 -20.02
CA ASP A 80 8.98 -7.17 -19.24
C ASP A 80 8.40 -6.68 -17.90
N SER A 81 7.16 -6.20 -17.91
CA SER A 81 6.42 -5.80 -16.72
C SER A 81 6.24 -6.96 -15.73
N THR A 82 5.85 -8.13 -16.22
CA THR A 82 5.70 -9.35 -15.41
C THR A 82 7.04 -9.79 -14.80
N ASP A 83 8.14 -9.74 -15.56
CA ASP A 83 9.47 -10.09 -15.06
C ASP A 83 9.91 -9.16 -13.90
N ILE A 84 9.68 -7.85 -14.04
CA ILE A 84 9.95 -6.88 -12.98
C ILE A 84 9.01 -7.05 -11.77
N PHE A 85 7.76 -7.44 -12.00
CA PHE A 85 6.82 -7.76 -10.94
C PHE A 85 7.16 -9.06 -10.20
N ASP A 86 7.76 -10.06 -10.86
CA ASP A 86 8.29 -11.26 -10.21
C ASP A 86 9.45 -10.91 -9.25
N GLU A 87 10.31 -9.97 -9.63
CA GLU A 87 11.33 -9.45 -8.74
C GLU A 87 10.72 -8.68 -7.56
N SER A 88 9.67 -7.89 -7.80
CA SER A 88 8.92 -7.21 -6.74
C SER A 88 8.34 -8.22 -5.73
N GLU A 89 7.72 -9.31 -6.20
CA GLU A 89 7.22 -10.38 -5.31
C GLU A 89 8.33 -11.04 -4.51
N ALA A 90 9.50 -11.28 -5.12
CA ALA A 90 10.64 -11.87 -4.45
C ALA A 90 11.18 -10.96 -3.32
N ILE A 91 11.22 -9.64 -3.56
CA ILE A 91 11.58 -8.65 -2.54
C ILE A 91 10.55 -8.62 -1.41
N ILE A 92 9.25 -8.57 -1.73
CA ILE A 92 8.16 -8.60 -0.74
C ILE A 92 8.25 -9.86 0.12
N LYS A 93 8.48 -11.02 -0.49
CA LYS A 93 8.64 -12.30 0.23
C LYS A 93 9.78 -12.21 1.24
N LYS A 94 10.94 -11.69 0.82
CA LYS A 94 12.10 -11.53 1.70
C LYS A 94 11.81 -10.59 2.87
N HIS A 95 11.15 -9.46 2.65
CA HIS A 95 10.72 -8.56 3.73
C HIS A 95 9.83 -9.28 4.76
N ASN A 96 8.87 -10.09 4.27
CA ASN A 96 7.95 -10.82 5.13
C ASN A 96 8.65 -11.95 5.92
N GLU A 97 9.64 -12.62 5.34
CA GLU A 97 10.44 -13.64 6.04
C GLU A 97 11.31 -13.01 7.14
N GLU A 98 11.96 -11.88 6.85
CA GLU A 98 12.77 -11.14 7.84
C GLU A 98 11.92 -10.62 9.01
N LEU A 99 10.67 -10.22 8.73
CA LEU A 99 9.67 -9.85 9.73
C LEU A 99 9.37 -10.99 10.70
N LEU A 100 9.03 -12.16 10.16
CA LEU A 100 8.64 -13.34 10.95
C LEU A 100 9.79 -13.85 11.83
N LEU A 101 11.02 -13.82 11.31
CA LEU A 101 12.20 -14.23 12.07
C LEU A 101 12.49 -13.30 13.26
N LYS A 102 12.19 -12.00 13.13
CA LYS A 102 12.39 -11.01 14.21
C LYS A 102 11.26 -11.05 15.24
N SER A 103 10.02 -11.34 14.84
CA SER A 103 8.91 -11.50 15.78
C SER A 103 9.02 -12.77 16.64
N ALA A 104 9.60 -13.85 16.11
CA ALA A 104 9.82 -15.08 16.87
C ALA A 104 10.91 -14.94 17.97
N GLY A 105 11.85 -14.00 17.82
CA GLY A 105 12.95 -13.77 18.75
C GLY A 105 12.73 -12.68 19.81
N SER A 106 11.65 -11.90 19.74
CA SER A 106 11.41 -10.74 20.61
C SER A 106 10.26 -10.98 21.60
N GLN A 107 10.57 -11.55 22.75
CA GLN A 107 9.75 -11.35 23.95
C GLN A 107 9.78 -9.85 24.31
N VAL A 108 8.63 -9.19 24.15
CA VAL A 108 8.29 -7.86 24.70
C VAL A 108 9.36 -6.78 24.46
N GLY A 109 9.30 -6.11 23.32
CA GLY A 109 10.10 -4.91 23.11
C GLY A 109 9.83 -4.27 21.76
N SER A 110 9.38 -3.01 21.81
CA SER A 110 9.16 -2.10 20.68
C SER A 110 9.89 -2.46 19.39
N VAL A 111 9.11 -2.53 18.33
CA VAL A 111 9.54 -2.60 16.94
C VAL A 111 10.53 -1.46 16.63
N LEU A 112 11.82 -1.71 16.86
CA LEU A 112 12.90 -0.82 16.45
C LEU A 112 13.33 -1.29 15.06
N TRP A 113 12.59 -0.84 14.05
CA TRP A 113 13.10 -0.85 12.69
C TRP A 113 14.37 -0.01 12.65
N ASN A 114 15.42 -0.53 12.03
CA ASN A 114 16.48 0.34 11.55
C ASN A 114 15.93 1.03 10.29
N ASP A 115 15.16 2.11 10.46
CA ASP A 115 14.53 2.91 9.39
C ASP A 115 15.54 3.41 8.35
N THR A 116 16.84 3.33 8.65
CA THR A 116 17.94 3.77 7.78
C THR A 116 18.33 2.79 6.66
N ALA A 117 17.81 1.55 6.64
CA ALA A 117 18.28 0.51 5.71
C ALA A 117 17.29 0.14 4.58
N MET A 118 16.04 0.60 4.63
CA MET A 118 15.02 0.33 3.62
C MET A 118 14.35 1.64 3.20
N ASP A 119 14.54 2.05 1.95
CA ASP A 119 13.94 3.28 1.41
C ASP A 119 12.42 3.20 1.25
N TYR A 120 11.88 1.97 1.11
CA TYR A 120 10.43 1.72 1.03
C TYR A 120 10.07 0.37 1.65
N LYS A 121 9.01 0.33 2.46
CA LYS A 121 8.53 -0.88 3.13
C LYS A 121 7.31 -1.44 2.41
N ALA A 122 7.38 -2.73 2.06
CA ALA A 122 6.25 -3.45 1.49
C ALA A 122 5.01 -3.36 2.39
N SER A 123 3.90 -2.96 1.78
CA SER A 123 2.55 -3.10 2.31
C SER A 123 1.89 -4.36 1.77
N GLU A 124 0.84 -4.84 2.44
CA GLU A 124 0.03 -5.96 1.92
C GLU A 124 -0.57 -5.63 0.55
N TYR A 125 -0.95 -4.36 0.34
CA TYR A 125 -1.51 -3.87 -0.91
C TYR A 125 -0.53 -3.90 -2.07
N ASP A 126 0.78 -3.72 -1.83
CA ASP A 126 1.79 -3.85 -2.89
C ASP A 126 1.76 -5.26 -3.48
N GLY A 127 1.74 -6.30 -2.62
CA GLY A 127 1.65 -7.68 -3.08
C GLY A 127 0.34 -8.00 -3.81
N ILE A 128 -0.79 -7.49 -3.29
CA ILE A 128 -2.11 -7.65 -3.93
C ILE A 128 -2.11 -7.04 -5.34
N MET A 129 -1.63 -5.80 -5.47
CA MET A 129 -1.62 -5.09 -6.74
C MET A 129 -0.60 -5.66 -7.73
N VAL A 130 0.56 -6.12 -7.26
CA VAL A 130 1.54 -6.82 -8.11
C VAL A 130 0.90 -8.04 -8.78
N ASN A 131 0.23 -8.93 -8.04
CA ASN A 131 -0.45 -10.07 -8.65
C ASN A 131 -1.66 -9.64 -9.49
N THR A 132 -2.36 -8.55 -9.12
CA THR A 132 -3.45 -8.00 -9.94
C THR A 132 -2.94 -7.56 -11.32
N TYR A 133 -1.83 -6.83 -11.37
CA TYR A 133 -1.22 -6.37 -12.62
C TYR A 133 -0.58 -7.49 -13.43
N LYS A 134 0.04 -8.49 -12.79
CA LYS A 134 0.47 -9.70 -13.50
C LYS A 134 -0.72 -10.45 -14.11
N GLY A 135 -1.83 -10.57 -13.37
CA GLY A 135 -3.07 -11.15 -13.88
C GLY A 135 -3.60 -10.42 -15.11
N LEU A 136 -3.62 -9.08 -15.06
CA LEU A 136 -3.99 -8.24 -16.19
C LEU A 136 -3.02 -8.36 -17.39
N ASN A 137 -1.71 -8.41 -17.13
CA ASN A 137 -0.70 -8.61 -18.17
C ASN A 137 -0.96 -9.91 -18.94
N PHE A 138 -1.05 -11.03 -18.23
CA PHE A 138 -1.34 -12.33 -18.84
C PHE A 138 -2.70 -12.35 -19.53
N TRP A 139 -3.72 -11.72 -18.94
CA TRP A 139 -5.04 -11.64 -19.57
C TRP A 139 -4.99 -10.89 -20.90
N GLN A 140 -4.24 -9.78 -20.97
CA GLN A 140 -4.06 -9.02 -22.22
C GLN A 140 -3.16 -9.72 -23.25
N GLN A 141 -2.31 -10.65 -22.81
CA GLN A 141 -1.51 -11.50 -23.70
C GLN A 141 -2.29 -12.72 -24.22
N GLY A 142 -3.48 -12.99 -23.66
CA GLY A 142 -4.28 -14.18 -23.99
C GLY A 142 -3.89 -15.43 -23.18
N ASP A 143 -2.98 -15.29 -22.22
CA ASP A 143 -2.50 -16.38 -21.36
C ASP A 143 -3.46 -16.60 -20.17
N PHE A 144 -4.68 -17.06 -20.46
CA PHE A 144 -5.76 -17.15 -19.48
C PHE A 144 -5.43 -18.04 -18.26
N ASP A 145 -4.64 -19.09 -18.43
CA ASP A 145 -4.25 -19.97 -17.32
C ASP A 145 -3.30 -19.26 -16.34
N LEU A 146 -2.34 -18.49 -16.85
CA LEU A 146 -1.44 -17.69 -16.01
C LEU A 146 -2.20 -16.51 -15.37
N ALA A 147 -3.10 -15.87 -16.12
CA ALA A 147 -3.98 -14.84 -15.57
C ALA A 147 -4.81 -15.37 -14.39
N ARG A 148 -5.40 -16.57 -14.53
CA ARG A 148 -6.15 -17.24 -13.47
C ARG A 148 -5.31 -17.47 -12.23
N VAL A 149 -4.06 -17.93 -12.39
CA VAL A 149 -3.13 -18.14 -11.27
C VAL A 149 -2.89 -16.83 -10.52
N GLU A 150 -2.57 -15.76 -11.23
CA GLU A 150 -2.23 -14.47 -10.63
C GLU A 150 -3.44 -13.79 -9.97
N PHE A 151 -4.63 -13.83 -10.56
CA PHE A 151 -5.85 -13.35 -9.90
C PHE A 151 -6.18 -14.14 -8.63
N ASN A 152 -6.03 -15.47 -8.64
CA ASN A 152 -6.21 -16.27 -7.43
C ASN A 152 -5.19 -15.91 -6.34
N ARG A 153 -3.93 -15.67 -6.72
CA ARG A 153 -2.89 -15.22 -5.78
C ARG A 153 -3.21 -13.85 -5.18
N ALA A 154 -3.70 -12.91 -6.00
CA ALA A 154 -4.14 -11.61 -5.52
C ALA A 154 -5.28 -11.72 -4.50
N LEU A 155 -6.31 -12.51 -4.81
CA LEU A 155 -7.45 -12.77 -3.92
C LEU A 155 -7.03 -13.47 -2.62
N ASP A 156 -6.12 -14.44 -2.68
CA ASP A 156 -5.58 -15.11 -1.49
C ASP A 156 -4.78 -14.15 -0.58
N ARG A 157 -3.97 -13.26 -1.18
CA ARG A 157 -3.27 -12.21 -0.41
C ARG A 157 -4.26 -11.28 0.29
N GLN A 158 -5.33 -10.86 -0.38
CA GLN A 158 -6.38 -10.05 0.26
C GLN A 158 -7.03 -10.79 1.43
N ARG A 159 -7.36 -12.07 1.27
CA ARG A 159 -7.94 -12.89 2.34
C ARG A 159 -7.01 -12.97 3.54
N ARG A 160 -5.72 -13.26 3.34
CA ARG A 160 -4.72 -13.33 4.41
C ARG A 160 -4.49 -11.98 5.08
N ALA A 161 -4.48 -10.89 4.31
CA ALA A 161 -4.35 -9.53 4.86
C ALA A 161 -5.56 -9.19 5.76
N LYS A 162 -6.78 -9.50 5.30
CA LYS A 162 -8.00 -9.35 6.11
C LYS A 162 -7.93 -10.14 7.42
N GLU A 163 -7.53 -11.40 7.37
CA GLU A 163 -7.39 -12.26 8.54
C GLU A 163 -6.39 -11.67 9.54
N ARG A 164 -5.20 -11.26 9.07
CA ARG A 164 -4.17 -10.65 9.92
C ARG A 164 -4.65 -9.34 10.55
N PHE A 165 -5.25 -8.43 9.77
CA PHE A 165 -5.74 -7.16 10.32
C PHE A 165 -6.85 -7.37 11.34
N ALA A 166 -7.72 -8.36 11.15
CA ALA A 166 -8.74 -8.71 12.14
C ALA A 166 -8.10 -9.20 13.46
N GLU A 167 -7.07 -10.04 13.39
CA GLU A 167 -6.30 -10.50 14.54
C GLU A 167 -5.59 -9.35 15.27
N GLU A 168 -4.87 -8.48 14.54
CA GLU A 168 -4.19 -7.31 15.10
C GLU A 168 -5.19 -6.37 15.79
N ILE A 169 -6.32 -6.06 15.15
CA ILE A 169 -7.38 -5.22 15.74
C ILE A 169 -7.93 -5.86 17.02
N ALA A 170 -8.14 -7.18 17.03
CA ALA A 170 -8.62 -7.89 18.22
C ALA A 170 -7.60 -7.86 19.37
N GLU A 171 -6.31 -8.03 19.07
CA GLU A 171 -5.22 -7.93 20.04
C GLU A 171 -5.10 -6.51 20.61
N TYR A 172 -5.13 -5.49 19.75
CA TYR A 172 -5.13 -4.09 20.19
C TYR A 172 -6.31 -3.77 21.11
N LYS A 173 -7.52 -4.23 20.77
CA LYS A 173 -8.71 -4.07 21.62
C LYS A 173 -8.54 -4.72 22.98
N LYS A 174 -8.08 -5.98 23.03
CA LYS A 174 -7.79 -6.68 24.30
C LYS A 174 -6.75 -5.94 25.15
N GLY A 175 -5.66 -5.46 24.52
CA GLY A 175 -4.62 -4.70 25.21
C GLY A 175 -5.10 -3.38 25.81
N ILE A 176 -6.05 -2.69 25.15
CA ILE A 176 -6.72 -1.51 25.70
C ILE A 176 -7.57 -1.89 26.92
N GLU A 177 -8.42 -2.90 26.81
CA GLU A 177 -9.28 -3.37 27.90
C GLU A 177 -8.49 -3.79 29.15
N GLU A 178 -7.38 -4.51 28.96
CA GLU A 178 -6.51 -4.93 30.07
C GLU A 178 -5.85 -3.74 30.78
N LYS A 179 -5.42 -2.72 30.03
CA LYS A 179 -4.84 -1.49 30.60
C LYS A 179 -5.88 -0.69 31.37
N GLU A 180 -7.12 -0.61 30.89
CA GLU A 180 -8.22 0.04 31.59
C GLU A 180 -8.62 -0.69 32.89
N LYS A 181 -8.66 -2.03 32.86
CA LYS A 181 -8.90 -2.86 34.06
C LYS A 181 -7.81 -2.68 35.11
N LYS A 182 -6.54 -2.61 34.71
CA LYS A 182 -5.40 -2.43 35.62
C LYS A 182 -5.27 -1.01 36.16
N ASN A 183 -5.78 0.00 35.46
CA ASN A 183 -5.58 1.39 35.83
C ASN A 183 -6.85 2.23 35.61
N LYS A 184 -7.79 2.21 36.56
CA LYS A 184 -9.08 2.93 36.51
C LYS A 184 -8.98 4.45 36.27
N ARG A 185 -7.80 5.07 36.46
CA ARG A 185 -7.55 6.49 36.16
C ARG A 185 -7.09 6.75 34.72
N ALA A 186 -6.58 5.72 34.03
CA ALA A 186 -6.26 5.79 32.61
C ALA A 186 -7.53 5.48 31.82
N ASN A 187 -8.49 6.42 31.79
CA ASN A 187 -9.63 6.34 30.88
C ASN A 187 -9.13 6.53 29.43
N ILE A 188 -8.47 5.52 28.87
CA ILE A 188 -7.89 5.56 27.53
C ILE A 188 -9.01 5.69 26.49
N SER A 189 -10.13 5.00 26.69
CA SER A 189 -11.37 5.16 25.91
C SER A 189 -11.93 6.59 25.94
N ALA A 190 -11.89 7.30 27.08
CA ALA A 190 -12.33 8.70 27.14
C ALA A 190 -11.37 9.67 26.43
N ASN A 191 -10.07 9.34 26.37
CA ASN A 191 -9.08 10.11 25.62
C ASN A 191 -9.15 9.85 24.11
N LEU A 192 -9.43 8.62 23.69
CA LEU A 192 -9.68 8.28 22.28
C LEU A 192 -10.95 8.95 21.75
N ASN A 193 -11.98 9.07 22.60
CA ASN A 193 -13.23 9.77 22.30
C ASN A 193 -13.20 11.27 22.68
N ASN A 194 -12.01 11.85 22.91
CA ASN A 194 -11.89 13.24 23.34
C ASN A 194 -12.29 14.19 22.18
N PRO A 195 -13.29 15.08 22.37
CA PRO A 195 -13.73 16.00 21.32
C PRO A 195 -12.63 16.92 20.80
N LEU A 196 -11.64 17.27 21.62
CA LEU A 196 -10.48 18.08 21.21
C LEU A 196 -9.49 17.29 20.35
N LEU A 197 -9.33 15.99 20.62
CA LEU A 197 -8.52 15.10 19.78
C LEU A 197 -9.22 14.90 18.43
N HIS A 198 -10.52 14.62 18.43
CA HIS A 198 -11.32 14.52 17.21
C HIS A 198 -11.30 15.82 16.41
N LYS A 199 -11.48 16.97 17.05
CA LYS A 199 -11.41 18.28 16.39
C LYS A 199 -10.01 18.57 15.83
N GLY A 200 -8.94 18.19 16.54
CA GLY A 200 -7.56 18.32 16.06
C GLY A 200 -7.21 17.37 14.92
N ILE A 201 -7.77 16.16 14.89
CA ILE A 201 -7.65 15.24 13.76
C ILE A 201 -8.47 15.78 12.58
N GLU A 202 -9.74 16.14 12.76
CA GLU A 202 -10.60 16.68 11.70
C GLU A 202 -10.08 18.00 11.12
N SER A 203 -9.48 18.88 11.92
CA SER A 203 -8.93 20.15 11.42
C SER A 203 -7.67 19.97 10.57
N ASN A 204 -6.86 18.95 10.87
CA ASN A 204 -5.59 18.70 10.18
C ASN A 204 -5.69 17.64 9.07
N TYR A 205 -6.71 16.79 9.17
CA TYR A 205 -7.08 15.72 8.25
C TYR A 205 -8.56 15.83 7.86
N SER A 206 -8.95 16.98 7.31
CA SER A 206 -10.33 17.22 6.87
C SER A 206 -10.80 16.24 5.78
N ASN A 207 -9.85 15.68 5.03
CA ASN A 207 -10.06 14.68 3.99
C ASN A 207 -10.15 13.23 4.52
N LEU A 208 -9.95 12.99 5.83
CA LEU A 208 -10.02 11.62 6.39
C LEU A 208 -11.42 11.00 6.22
N LYS A 209 -12.47 11.83 6.14
CA LYS A 209 -13.84 11.42 5.85
C LYS A 209 -14.04 10.98 4.39
N ASP A 210 -13.19 11.46 3.49
CA ASP A 210 -13.20 11.09 2.07
C ASP A 210 -12.50 9.74 1.84
N PHE A 211 -11.57 9.36 2.73
CA PHE A 211 -10.98 8.03 2.78
C PHE A 211 -11.90 7.07 3.55
N ARG A 212 -12.97 6.60 2.91
CA ARG A 212 -13.66 5.40 3.40
C ARG A 212 -12.68 4.23 3.34
N ALA A 213 -12.25 3.74 4.50
CA ALA A 213 -11.62 2.44 4.57
C ALA A 213 -12.60 1.42 4.01
N TYR A 214 -12.23 0.73 2.93
CA TYR A 214 -13.08 -0.32 2.40
C TYR A 214 -13.30 -1.39 3.47
N PRO A 215 -14.52 -1.94 3.57
CA PRO A 215 -14.80 -3.04 4.47
C PRO A 215 -13.69 -4.10 4.37
N ASP A 216 -13.14 -4.47 5.53
CA ASP A 216 -12.17 -5.54 5.67
C ASP A 216 -10.80 -5.35 4.98
N PHE A 217 -10.39 -4.12 4.66
CA PHE A 217 -9.07 -3.81 4.06
C PHE A 217 -8.83 -4.52 2.70
N ILE A 218 -9.91 -4.77 1.96
CA ILE A 218 -9.86 -5.40 0.64
C ILE A 218 -9.79 -4.32 -0.43
N ASN A 219 -9.04 -4.57 -1.51
CA ASN A 219 -9.02 -3.69 -2.67
C ASN A 219 -10.22 -4.02 -3.60
N PRO A 220 -11.19 -3.10 -3.77
CA PRO A 220 -12.36 -3.37 -4.61
C PRO A 220 -12.01 -3.53 -6.07
N PHE A 221 -10.97 -2.84 -6.56
CA PHE A 221 -10.54 -2.96 -7.94
C PHE A 221 -10.01 -4.37 -8.23
N THR A 222 -9.12 -4.90 -7.39
CA THR A 222 -8.62 -6.28 -7.52
C THR A 222 -9.74 -7.31 -7.52
N THR A 223 -10.70 -7.14 -6.61
CA THR A 223 -11.85 -8.06 -6.47
C THR A 223 -12.75 -7.97 -7.70
N TYR A 224 -13.05 -6.76 -8.16
CA TYR A 224 -13.90 -6.50 -9.32
C TYR A 224 -13.28 -7.02 -10.62
N ILE A 225 -12.01 -6.69 -10.88
CA ILE A 225 -11.33 -7.13 -12.11
C ILE A 225 -11.16 -8.65 -12.15
N SER A 226 -10.94 -9.29 -11.00
CA SER A 226 -10.95 -10.74 -10.89
C SER A 226 -12.34 -11.30 -11.21
N GLY A 227 -13.40 -10.67 -10.73
CA GLY A 227 -14.79 -11.01 -11.07
C GLY A 227 -15.05 -10.97 -12.59
N LEU A 228 -14.64 -9.88 -13.26
CA LEU A 228 -14.73 -9.76 -14.72
C LEU A 228 -13.91 -10.83 -15.45
N PHE A 229 -12.70 -11.14 -14.95
CA PHE A 229 -11.90 -12.23 -15.49
C PHE A 229 -12.65 -13.57 -15.41
N PHE A 230 -13.14 -13.96 -14.22
CA PHE A 230 -13.85 -15.25 -14.07
C PHE A 230 -15.14 -15.30 -14.90
N MET A 231 -15.85 -14.18 -15.06
CA MET A 231 -16.98 -14.11 -15.98
C MET A 231 -16.56 -14.36 -17.43
N SER A 232 -15.46 -13.77 -17.88
CA SER A 232 -14.94 -13.99 -19.25
C SER A 232 -14.55 -15.45 -19.50
N GLN A 233 -14.23 -16.19 -18.44
CA GLN A 233 -13.88 -17.61 -18.50
C GLN A 233 -15.07 -18.55 -18.31
N GLY A 234 -16.30 -18.03 -18.18
CA GLY A 234 -17.51 -18.82 -17.96
C GLY A 234 -17.70 -19.33 -16.51
N ASP A 235 -16.86 -18.91 -15.57
CA ASP A 235 -16.99 -19.26 -14.15
C ASP A 235 -17.91 -18.25 -13.45
N TYR A 236 -19.20 -18.34 -13.76
CA TYR A 236 -20.20 -17.37 -13.34
C TYR A 236 -20.45 -17.38 -11.83
N GLN A 237 -20.39 -18.53 -11.17
CA GLN A 237 -20.61 -18.65 -9.73
C GLN A 237 -19.49 -17.95 -8.94
N LYS A 238 -18.24 -18.13 -9.36
CA LYS A 238 -17.12 -17.43 -8.73
C LYS A 238 -17.16 -15.94 -9.02
N SER A 239 -17.45 -15.57 -10.27
CA SER A 239 -17.60 -14.17 -10.65
C SER A 239 -18.71 -13.47 -9.86
N SER A 240 -19.87 -14.10 -9.71
CA SER A 240 -20.98 -13.64 -8.85
C SER A 240 -20.52 -13.35 -7.42
N THR A 241 -19.79 -14.27 -6.80
CA THR A 241 -19.27 -14.09 -5.44
C THR A 241 -18.36 -12.86 -5.35
N LEU A 242 -17.47 -12.67 -6.33
CA LEU A 242 -16.52 -11.56 -6.36
C LEU A 242 -17.21 -10.22 -6.65
N LEU A 243 -18.11 -10.17 -7.63
CA LEU A 243 -18.84 -8.96 -7.98
C LEU A 243 -19.83 -8.54 -6.89
N LYS A 244 -20.43 -9.51 -6.16
CA LYS A 244 -21.20 -9.24 -4.93
C LYS A 244 -20.33 -8.57 -3.86
N GLN A 245 -19.12 -9.09 -3.64
CA GLN A 245 -18.18 -8.53 -2.68
C GLN A 245 -17.76 -7.12 -3.08
N SER A 246 -17.43 -6.89 -4.36
CA SER A 246 -17.12 -5.56 -4.88
C SER A 246 -18.29 -4.60 -4.73
N PHE A 247 -19.51 -5.00 -5.09
CA PHE A 247 -20.70 -4.19 -4.89
C PHE A 247 -20.91 -3.83 -3.41
N GLY A 248 -20.69 -4.78 -2.49
CA GLY A 248 -20.76 -4.49 -1.05
C GLY A 248 -19.74 -3.46 -0.55
N MET A 249 -18.63 -3.25 -1.26
CA MET A 249 -17.62 -2.23 -0.92
C MET A 249 -17.86 -0.88 -1.60
N VAL A 250 -18.47 -0.87 -2.79
CA VAL A 250 -18.74 0.33 -3.60
C VAL A 250 -20.20 0.35 -4.08
N ASP A 251 -21.12 0.22 -3.13
CA ASP A 251 -22.58 0.09 -3.32
C ASP A 251 -23.24 1.23 -4.10
N HIS A 252 -22.61 2.40 -4.14
CA HIS A 252 -23.03 3.59 -4.87
C HIS A 252 -22.57 3.61 -6.34
N ASN A 253 -21.75 2.64 -6.77
CA ASN A 253 -21.26 2.57 -8.15
C ASN A 253 -22.24 1.77 -9.04
N GLU A 254 -22.95 2.47 -9.92
CA GLU A 254 -23.96 1.88 -10.80
C GLU A 254 -23.40 0.83 -11.77
N PHE A 255 -22.15 0.99 -12.23
CA PHE A 255 -21.52 0.03 -13.14
C PHE A 255 -21.28 -1.31 -12.43
N VAL A 256 -20.72 -1.27 -11.23
CA VAL A 256 -20.47 -2.47 -10.41
C VAL A 256 -21.78 -3.16 -10.04
N LYS A 257 -22.83 -2.38 -9.75
CA LYS A 257 -24.17 -2.93 -9.51
C LYS A 257 -24.72 -3.66 -10.74
N ASN A 258 -24.68 -3.03 -11.92
CA ASN A 258 -25.20 -3.64 -13.15
C ASN A 258 -24.45 -4.92 -13.52
N ASP A 259 -23.12 -4.92 -13.35
CA ASP A 259 -22.31 -6.11 -13.59
C ASP A 259 -22.61 -7.24 -12.60
N PHE A 260 -22.86 -6.90 -11.32
CA PHE A 260 -23.32 -7.86 -10.32
C PHE A 260 -24.70 -8.45 -10.69
N GLU A 261 -25.67 -7.62 -11.08
CA GLU A 261 -27.00 -8.10 -11.50
C GLU A 261 -26.93 -8.99 -12.76
N LEU A 262 -26.09 -8.61 -13.73
CA LEU A 262 -25.84 -9.41 -14.93
C LEU A 262 -25.29 -10.79 -14.57
N ILE A 263 -24.23 -10.84 -13.74
CA ILE A 263 -23.61 -12.13 -13.42
C ILE A 263 -24.50 -13.00 -12.55
N GLU A 264 -25.31 -12.43 -11.67
CA GLU A 264 -26.31 -13.20 -10.89
C GLU A 264 -27.33 -13.86 -11.82
N TYR A 265 -27.82 -13.14 -12.82
CA TYR A 265 -28.72 -13.72 -13.82
C TYR A 265 -28.06 -14.88 -14.58
N LEU A 266 -26.80 -14.71 -15.03
CA LEU A 266 -26.07 -15.75 -15.74
C LEU A 266 -25.74 -16.96 -14.85
N ALA A 267 -25.33 -16.73 -13.60
CA ALA A 267 -25.03 -17.80 -12.63
C ALA A 267 -26.25 -18.65 -12.29
N ASN A 268 -27.46 -18.09 -12.41
CA ASN A 268 -28.74 -18.77 -12.19
C ASN A 268 -29.34 -19.40 -13.47
N GLY A 269 -28.53 -19.63 -14.50
CA GLY A 269 -28.95 -20.30 -15.74
C GLY A 269 -29.53 -19.36 -16.81
N GLY A 270 -29.41 -18.06 -16.62
CA GLY A 270 -29.68 -17.07 -17.65
C GLY A 270 -28.81 -17.25 -18.88
N LYS A 271 -29.36 -16.97 -20.06
CA LYS A 271 -28.60 -17.01 -21.33
C LYS A 271 -27.90 -15.70 -21.59
N ASN A 272 -26.64 -15.77 -22.02
CA ASN A 272 -25.90 -14.60 -22.49
C ASN A 272 -26.08 -14.40 -24.00
N ASP A 273 -26.97 -13.49 -24.38
CA ASP A 273 -27.27 -13.19 -25.78
C ASP A 273 -26.60 -11.89 -26.27
N LYS A 274 -25.71 -11.29 -25.46
CA LYS A 274 -25.07 -10.00 -25.74
C LYS A 274 -23.55 -10.07 -25.63
N ASN A 275 -22.90 -9.18 -26.39
CA ASN A 275 -21.48 -8.91 -26.25
C ASN A 275 -21.28 -7.68 -25.38
N TYR A 276 -20.30 -7.75 -24.47
CA TYR A 276 -19.99 -6.69 -23.53
C TYR A 276 -18.52 -6.29 -23.64
N THR A 277 -18.26 -5.00 -23.45
CA THR A 277 -16.90 -4.43 -23.42
C THR A 277 -16.79 -3.55 -22.19
N TRP A 278 -15.85 -3.86 -21.30
CA TRP A 278 -15.51 -3.02 -20.16
C TRP A 278 -14.40 -2.06 -20.54
N VAL A 279 -14.64 -0.77 -20.30
CA VAL A 279 -13.61 0.27 -20.41
C VAL A 279 -13.24 0.68 -18.99
N ILE A 280 -12.02 0.32 -18.60
CA ILE A 280 -11.49 0.63 -17.27
C ILE A 280 -10.50 1.78 -17.41
N ILE A 281 -10.74 2.84 -16.65
CA ILE A 281 -9.89 4.02 -16.61
C ILE A 281 -9.13 3.99 -15.30
N GLU A 282 -7.84 3.72 -15.38
CA GLU A 282 -6.91 3.92 -14.27
C GLU A 282 -6.30 5.32 -14.41
N ASN A 283 -6.46 6.18 -13.40
CA ASN A 283 -5.97 7.55 -13.41
C ASN A 283 -5.33 7.90 -12.06
N GLY A 284 -4.39 8.83 -12.08
CA GLY A 284 -3.69 9.34 -10.92
C GLY A 284 -2.30 8.78 -10.73
N LEU A 285 -1.65 9.25 -9.67
CA LEU A 285 -0.34 8.79 -9.21
C LEU A 285 -0.50 8.11 -7.85
N GLY A 286 0.50 7.32 -7.46
CA GLY A 286 0.57 6.76 -6.12
C GLY A 286 0.61 7.87 -5.05
N PRO A 287 -0.02 7.66 -3.88
CA PRO A 287 -0.04 8.66 -2.82
C PRO A 287 1.37 8.90 -2.26
N VAL A 288 1.68 10.16 -1.96
CA VAL A 288 2.95 10.56 -1.33
C VAL A 288 2.70 10.85 0.14
N LYS A 289 3.50 10.25 1.02
CA LYS A 289 3.44 10.57 2.45
C LYS A 289 4.26 11.82 2.72
N GLU A 290 3.59 12.87 3.18
CA GLU A 290 4.26 14.06 3.70
C GLU A 290 4.29 14.01 5.24
N GLU A 291 5.41 14.43 5.83
CA GLU A 291 5.52 14.54 7.29
C GLU A 291 4.77 15.80 7.75
N PHE A 292 3.72 15.61 8.54
CA PHE A 292 3.05 16.68 9.26
C PHE A 292 3.44 16.64 10.74
N ARG A 293 3.99 17.73 11.25
CA ARG A 293 4.46 17.83 12.64
C ARG A 293 3.56 18.77 13.43
N VAL A 294 2.95 18.25 14.49
CA VAL A 294 2.22 19.05 15.48
C VAL A 294 3.09 19.24 16.71
N ASP A 295 3.44 20.49 16.98
CA ASP A 295 4.22 20.88 18.14
C ASP A 295 3.26 21.26 19.26
N LEU A 296 3.23 20.46 20.34
CA LEU A 296 2.37 20.74 21.48
C LEU A 296 3.17 21.55 22.52
N PRO A 297 2.86 22.84 22.73
CA PRO A 297 3.47 23.59 23.82
C PRO A 297 2.90 23.07 25.15
N ILE A 298 3.73 22.41 25.95
CA ILE A 298 3.33 22.03 27.31
C ILE A 298 3.44 23.29 28.18
N GLY A 299 2.31 23.95 28.42
CA GLY A 299 2.21 25.12 29.27
C GLY A 299 2.51 24.82 30.75
N PHE A 300 3.64 25.37 31.19
CA PHE A 300 4.02 25.87 32.53
C PHE A 300 3.73 25.06 33.81
N LEU A 301 4.81 24.49 34.35
CA LEU A 301 5.05 24.46 35.81
C LEU A 301 6.54 24.65 36.19
N THR A 302 7.48 24.80 35.23
CA THR A 302 8.90 25.13 35.51
C THR A 302 9.54 25.89 34.33
N ASN A 303 10.59 26.69 34.60
CA ASN A 303 11.39 27.49 33.63
C ASN A 303 12.16 26.67 32.58
N ARG A 304 11.70 25.47 32.21
CA ARG A 304 12.28 24.64 31.16
C ARG A 304 11.17 24.21 30.22
N VAL A 305 11.17 24.76 29.01
CA VAL A 305 10.29 24.33 27.93
C VAL A 305 10.67 22.88 27.57
N LYS A 306 9.84 21.92 27.98
CA LYS A 306 9.92 20.55 27.48
C LYS A 306 9.04 20.46 26.24
N TYR A 307 9.68 20.15 25.14
CA TYR A 307 9.05 20.00 23.85
C TYR A 307 8.61 18.55 23.65
N THR A 308 7.38 18.35 23.19
CA THR A 308 6.92 17.08 22.64
C THR A 308 6.17 17.39 21.35
N GLY A 309 6.56 16.72 20.27
CA GLY A 309 5.91 16.83 18.97
C GLY A 309 5.47 15.44 18.53
N ILE A 310 4.32 15.36 17.86
CA ILE A 310 3.88 14.15 17.18
C ILE A 310 4.01 14.41 15.68
N ALA A 311 4.84 13.61 15.02
CA ALA A 311 4.90 13.55 13.56
C ALA A 311 3.87 12.52 13.10
N LEU A 312 2.91 12.96 12.30
CA LEU A 312 1.90 12.10 11.71
C LEU A 312 2.04 12.16 10.18
N PRO A 313 1.98 11.02 9.48
CA PRO A 313 1.96 11.04 8.03
C PRO A 313 0.66 11.66 7.52
N LYS A 314 0.74 12.47 6.48
CA LYS A 314 -0.40 12.97 5.71
C LYS A 314 -0.29 12.49 4.25
N LEU A 315 -1.42 12.14 3.67
CA LEU A 315 -1.57 11.82 2.24
C LEU A 315 -1.97 13.06 1.46
#